data_AF-A0A9N7R1J0-F1
#
_entry.id   AF-A0A9N7R1J0-F1
#
_cell.length_a   1.000
_cell.length_b   1.000
_cell.length_c   1.000
_cell.angle_alpha   90.00
_cell.angle_beta   90.00
_cell.angle_gamma   90.00
#
_symmetry.space_group_name_H-M   'P 1'
#
loop_
_entity.id
_entity.type
_entity.pdbx_description
1 polymer ?
#
loop_
_entity_poly.entity_id
_entity_poly.type
_entity_poly.pdbx_seq_one_letter_code
_entity_poly.pdbx_strand_id
1 'polypeptide(L)' 'NARGLANRTTLAHVRSLIREHNLDFAAFLEPMTRDPSFDVYTRRLGFHAGMGNNSNKIWFFHSHDFT' A
#
# COMPACT_ATOMS: atom_id res chain seq x y z
N ASN A 1 6.94 -1.84 9.28
CA ASN A 1 5.78 -2.76 9.21
C ASN A 1 4.54 -1.98 9.66
N ALA A 2 3.74 -1.45 8.72
CA ALA A 2 2.54 -0.68 9.05
C ALA A 2 1.33 -1.62 9.08
N ARG A 3 1.00 -2.12 10.28
CA ARG A 3 -0.21 -2.92 10.52
C ARG A 3 -1.44 -1.99 10.56
N GLY A 4 -2.58 -2.46 10.05
CA GLY A 4 -3.84 -1.73 10.16
C GLY A 4 -4.02 -0.62 9.12
N LEU A 5 -3.64 -0.88 7.86
CA LEU A 5 -3.88 0.03 6.73
C LEU A 5 -5.37 0.35 6.50
N ALA A 6 -6.29 -0.47 7.04
CA ALA A 6 -7.72 -0.20 7.04
C ALA A 6 -8.09 1.05 7.86
N ASN A 7 -7.27 1.45 8.84
CA ASN A 7 -7.50 2.66 9.62
C ASN A 7 -7.14 3.90 8.77
N ARG A 8 -8.09 4.83 8.64
CA ARG A 8 -7.93 6.06 7.84
C ARG A 8 -6.75 6.93 8.30
N THR A 9 -6.51 7.01 9.61
CA THR A 9 -5.40 7.78 10.19
C THR A 9 -4.06 7.14 9.83
N THR A 10 -3.95 5.81 9.99
CA THR A 10 -2.75 5.05 9.59
C THR A 10 -2.48 5.23 8.10
N LEU A 11 -3.50 5.10 7.26
CA LEU A 11 -3.38 5.25 5.82
C LEU A 11 -2.91 6.65 5.41
N ALA A 12 -3.47 7.70 6.03
CA ALA A 12 -3.07 9.08 5.78
C ALA A 12 -1.61 9.32 6.19
N HIS A 13 -1.21 8.81 7.35
CA HIS A 13 0.17 8.93 7.83
C HIS A 13 1.15 8.20 6.90
N VAL A 14 0.85 6.96 6.53
CA VAL A 14 1.67 6.18 5.59
C VAL A 14 1.79 6.88 4.23
N ARG A 15 0.69 7.43 3.70
CA ARG A 15 0.70 8.23 2.47
C ARG A 15 1.60 9.46 2.61
N SER A 16 1.58 10.13 3.76
CA SER A 16 2.47 11.27 4.03
C SER A 16 3.94 10.85 3.95
N LEU A 17 4.30 9.75 4.61
CA LEU A 17 5.67 9.22 4.60
C LEU A 17 6.13 8.84 3.19
N ILE A 18 5.27 8.19 2.40
CA ILE A 18 5.57 7.85 1.00
C ILE A 18 5.89 9.10 0.18
N ARG A 19 5.08 10.16 0.33
CA ARG A 19 5.29 11.43 -0.38
C ARG A 19 6.51 12.19 0.10
N GLU A 20 6.71 12.25 1.41
CA GLU A 20 7.82 12.99 2.04
C GLU A 20 9.17 12.40 1.68
N HIS A 21 9.27 11.07 1.64
CA HIS A 21 10.50 10.36 1.30
C HIS A 21 10.60 9.98 -0.19
N ASN A 22 9.64 10.40 -1.01
CA ASN A 22 9.54 10.07 -2.43
C ASN A 22 9.76 8.56 -2.70
N LEU A 23 9.01 7.71 -1.97
CA LEU A 23 9.16 6.26 -2.07
C LEU A 23 8.54 5.75 -3.37
N ASP A 24 9.36 5.15 -4.23
CA ASP A 24 8.92 4.51 -5.47
C ASP A 24 8.43 3.07 -5.28
N PHE A 25 8.70 2.49 -4.11
CA PHE A 25 8.36 1.12 -3.77
C PHE A 25 7.96 1.00 -2.31
N ALA A 26 6.90 0.24 -2.03
CA ALA A 26 6.50 -0.09 -0.66
C ALA A 26 5.98 -1.52 -0.55
N ALA A 27 6.37 -2.18 0.54
CA ALA A 27 5.87 -3.50 0.90
C ALA A 27 5.16 -3.44 2.26
N PHE A 28 3.96 -4.01 2.32
CA PHE A 28 3.18 -4.13 3.54
C PHE A 28 2.94 -5.59 3.86
N LEU A 29 3.40 -5.98 5.05
CA LEU A 29 3.19 -7.31 5.62
C LEU A 29 2.01 -7.23 6.58
N GLU A 30 1.08 -8.15 6.43
CA GLU A 30 -0.15 -8.26 7.20
C GLU A 30 -0.92 -6.93 7.25
N PRO A 31 -1.45 -6.45 6.10
CA PRO A 31 -2.17 -5.18 6.06
C PRO A 31 -3.45 -5.18 6.93
N MET A 32 -3.94 -6.36 7.33
CA MET A 32 -5.10 -6.58 8.22
C MET A 32 -6.37 -5.88 7.72
N THR A 33 -6.60 -5.91 6.41
CA THR A 33 -7.78 -5.33 5.75
C THR A 33 -8.88 -6.40 5.66
N ARG A 34 -10.11 -6.07 6.10
CA ARG A 34 -11.27 -7.00 6.02
C ARG A 34 -11.72 -7.23 4.59
N ASP A 35 -11.74 -6.17 3.79
CA ASP A 35 -12.03 -6.20 2.35
C ASP A 35 -10.78 -5.73 1.59
N PRO A 36 -9.89 -6.66 1.21
CA PRO A 36 -8.65 -6.34 0.54
C PRO A 36 -8.92 -5.92 -0.91
N SER A 37 -9.29 -4.65 -1.14
CA SER A 37 -9.30 -4.07 -2.48
C SER A 37 -7.95 -3.45 -2.77
N PHE A 38 -7.05 -4.25 -3.36
CA PHE A 38 -5.71 -3.82 -3.73
C PHE A 38 -5.71 -2.50 -4.51
N ASP A 39 -6.51 -2.40 -5.57
CA ASP A 39 -6.62 -1.20 -6.42
C ASP A 39 -6.98 0.07 -5.64
N VAL A 40 -7.84 -0.05 -4.63
CA VAL A 40 -8.21 1.08 -3.77
C VAL A 40 -7.00 1.55 -2.96
N TYR A 41 -6.22 0.64 -2.41
CA TYR A 41 -5.03 1.00 -1.63
C TYR A 41 -3.90 1.53 -2.51
N THR A 42 -3.69 0.98 -3.71
CA THR A 42 -2.74 1.50 -4.70
C THR A 42 -3.00 2.97 -4.99
N ARG A 43 -4.24 3.32 -5.35
CA ARG A 43 -4.65 4.70 -5.64
C ARG A 43 -4.56 5.61 -4.41
N ARG A 44 -4.96 5.11 -3.23
CA ARG A 44 -4.94 5.91 -1.99
C ARG A 44 -3.53 6.22 -1.50
N LEU A 45 -2.60 5.27 -1.67
CA LEU A 45 -1.20 5.44 -1.32
C LEU A 45 -0.44 6.26 -2.37
N GLY A 46 -0.97 6.37 -3.59
CA GLY A 46 -0.40 7.17 -4.67
C GLY A 46 0.58 6.41 -5.55
N PHE A 47 0.54 5.07 -5.52
CA PHE A 47 1.33 4.22 -6.41
C PHE A 47 0.62 4.02 -7.74
N HIS A 48 1.39 3.67 -8.77
CA HIS A 48 0.86 3.36 -10.09
C HIS A 48 0.19 1.98 -10.11
N ALA A 49 0.92 0.98 -9.62
CA ALA A 49 0.49 -0.42 -9.64
C ALA A 49 1.06 -1.20 -8.45
N GLY A 50 0.77 -2.50 -8.45
CA GLY A 50 1.44 -3.47 -7.61
C GLY A 50 0.66 -4.78 -7.55
N MET A 51 0.93 -5.57 -6.50
CA MET A 51 0.41 -6.92 -6.38
C MET A 51 0.23 -7.33 -4.93
N GLY A 52 -0.77 -8.18 -4.70
CA GLY A 52 -0.98 -8.87 -3.43
C GLY A 52 -0.85 -10.38 -3.60
N ASN A 53 -0.43 -11.07 -2.55
CA ASN A 53 -0.50 -12.53 -2.54
C ASN A 53 -1.95 -13.01 -2.32
N ASN A 54 -2.27 -14.25 -2.70
CA ASN A 54 -3.62 -14.81 -2.60
C ASN A 54 -4.20 -14.81 -1.18
N SER A 55 -3.34 -14.83 -0.15
CA SER A 55 -3.77 -14.77 1.24
C SER A 55 -4.00 -13.34 1.74
N ASN A 56 -3.77 -12.31 0.91
CA ASN A 56 -3.83 -10.88 1.25
C ASN A 56 -2.99 -10.49 2.49
N LYS A 57 -1.92 -11.24 2.73
CA LYS A 57 -0.97 -10.99 3.84
C LYS A 57 0.24 -10.19 3.40
N ILE A 58 0.50 -10.08 2.10
CA ILE A 58 1.65 -9.35 1.59
C ILE A 58 1.19 -8.55 0.39
N TRP A 59 1.39 -7.24 0.45
CA TRP A 59 1.16 -6.31 -0.66
C TRP A 59 2.45 -5.60 -1.03
N PHE A 60 2.68 -5.49 -2.33
CA PHE A 60 3.74 -4.71 -2.93
C PHE A 60 3.13 -3.63 -3.80
N PHE A 61 3.69 -2.43 -3.73
CA PHE A 61 3.28 -1.29 -4.53
C PHE A 61 4.50 -0.65 -5.18
N HIS A 62 4.33 -0.13 -6.39
CA HIS A 62 5.39 0.58 -7.11
C HIS A 62 4.84 1.75 -7.94
N SER A 63 5.65 2.81 -8.04
CA SER A 63 5.31 4.04 -8.76
C SER A 63 5.70 4.01 -10.23
N HIS A 64 6.71 3.19 -10.60
CA HIS A 64 7.18 3.07 -11.97
C HIS A 64 6.48 1.94 -12.71
N ASP A 65 6.18 2.16 -13.99
CA ASP A 65 5.76 1.09 -14.88
C ASP A 65 7.01 0.29 -15.27
N PHE A 66 7.04 -1.00 -14.94
CA PHE A 66 8.14 -1.92 -15.31
C PHE A 66 7.80 -2.71 -16.58
N THR A 67 6.73 -2.34 -17.28
CA THR A 67 6.27 -2.97 -18.53
C THR A 67 7.08 -2.53 -19.74
#